data_AF-A0A6C1QJG7-F1
#
_entry.id   AF-A0A6C1QJG7-F1
#
_cell.length_a   1.000
_cell.length_b   1.000
_cell.length_c   1.000
_cell.angle_alpha   90.00
_cell.angle_beta   90.00
_cell.angle_gamma   90.00
#
_symmetry.space_group_name_H-M   'P 1'
#
loop_
_entity.id
_entity.type
_entity.pdbx_description
1 polymer ?
#
loop_
_entity_poly.entity_id
_entity_poly.type
_entity_poly.pdbx_seq_one_letter_code
_entity_poly.pdbx_strand_id
1 'polypeptide(L)'
;MPIFALKKIEAIIGKQEFFEIIIDGKSQYEDFCDKIKGNQQYNSELKTILSYMDLVANLQSLPEKRFKDITLAKETVKEYEFKSKNLRAYAFHIKKTGKLVAYWGFKNSQKKDIVKFRSIKKQYLQSLEK
;
A
#
# COMPACT_ATOMS: atom_id res chain seq x y z
N MET A 1 8.28 0.17 -20.73
CA MET A 1 7.95 -0.53 -19.47
C MET A 1 8.46 0.36 -18.35
N PRO A 2 7.66 0.69 -17.33
CA PRO A 2 8.11 1.56 -16.26
C PRO A 2 9.27 0.94 -15.49
N ILE A 3 10.11 1.80 -14.93
CA ILE A 3 11.22 1.42 -14.06
C ILE A 3 10.69 1.42 -12.62
N PHE A 4 10.86 0.28 -11.94
CA PHE A 4 10.45 0.13 -10.55
C PHE A 4 11.64 0.15 -9.61
N ALA A 5 11.51 0.87 -8.51
CA ALA A 5 12.41 0.78 -7.36
C ALA A 5 11.59 0.61 -6.08
N LEU A 6 12.20 0.02 -5.05
CA LEU A 6 11.58 -0.15 -3.73
C LEU A 6 12.24 0.79 -2.73
N LYS A 7 11.44 1.58 -2.03
CA LYS A 7 11.89 2.42 -0.92
C LYS A 7 11.33 1.84 0.38
N LYS A 8 12.19 1.44 1.31
CA LYS A 8 11.73 0.92 2.61
C LYS A 8 10.97 2.02 3.35
N ILE A 9 9.84 1.67 3.96
CA ILE A 9 9.07 2.60 4.80
C ILE A 9 9.64 2.50 6.22
N GLU A 10 10.64 3.32 6.52
CA GLU A 10 11.40 3.28 7.79
C GLU A 10 10.55 3.50 9.04
N ALA A 11 9.40 4.16 8.89
CA ALA A 11 8.45 4.39 9.98
C ALA A 11 7.75 3.11 10.46
N ILE A 12 7.88 1.99 9.75
CA ILE A 12 7.26 0.70 10.09
C ILE A 12 8.37 -0.24 10.56
N ILE A 13 8.32 -0.63 11.84
CA ILE A 13 9.34 -1.47 12.47
C ILE A 13 8.68 -2.77 12.91
N GLY A 14 8.94 -3.86 12.17
CA GLY A 14 8.41 -5.16 12.54
C GLY A 14 9.06 -6.34 11.84
N LYS A 15 8.50 -7.52 12.09
CA LYS A 15 8.99 -8.81 11.54
C LYS A 15 8.82 -8.91 10.02
N GLN A 16 7.83 -8.21 9.48
CA GLN A 16 7.60 -8.11 8.03
C GLN A 16 7.98 -6.70 7.57
N GLU A 17 8.82 -6.62 6.54
CA GLU A 17 9.19 -5.34 5.96
C GLU A 17 8.09 -4.77 5.06
N PHE A 18 7.98 -3.44 5.09
CA PHE A 18 7.11 -2.66 4.22
C PHE A 18 7.93 -1.76 3.31
N PHE A 19 7.57 -1.77 2.02
CA PHE A 19 8.20 -0.97 0.99
C PHE A 19 7.15 -0.16 0.26
N GLU A 20 7.50 1.05 -0.15
CA GLU A 20 6.78 1.78 -1.18
C GLU A 20 7.37 1.43 -2.56
N ILE A 21 6.50 1.33 -3.57
CA ILE A 21 6.92 1.24 -4.97
C ILE A 21 7.13 2.64 -5.54
N ILE A 22 8.36 2.89 -6.01
CA ILE A 22 8.73 4.06 -6.80
C ILE A 22 8.62 3.69 -8.28
N ILE A 23 7.89 4.49 -9.06
CA ILE A 23 7.61 4.24 -10.48
C ILE A 23 8.19 5.38 -11.29
N ASP A 24 9.13 5.09 -12.19
CA ASP A 24 9.82 6.08 -13.02
C ASP A 24 10.39 7.24 -12.19
N GLY A 25 10.98 6.90 -11.03
CA GLY A 25 11.54 7.85 -10.07
C GLY A 25 10.51 8.60 -9.21
N LYS A 26 9.21 8.31 -9.33
CA LYS A 26 8.14 9.00 -8.61
C LYS A 26 7.56 8.17 -7.47
N SER A 27 7.52 8.77 -6.28
CA SER A 27 6.89 8.22 -5.09
C SER A 27 5.38 8.46 -5.09
N GLN A 28 4.59 7.38 -5.06
CA GLN A 28 3.14 7.48 -4.95
C GLN A 28 2.69 7.95 -3.56
N TYR A 29 3.51 7.72 -2.54
CA TYR A 29 3.30 8.18 -1.17
C TYR A 29 3.55 9.68 -1.04
N GLU A 30 4.67 10.20 -1.56
CA GLU A 30 4.98 11.64 -1.54
C GLU A 30 3.92 12.43 -2.33
N ASP A 31 3.57 11.97 -3.54
CA ASP A 31 2.48 12.52 -4.34
C ASP A 31 1.14 12.58 -3.57
N PHE A 32 0.89 11.58 -2.71
CA PHE A 32 -0.32 11.52 -1.91
C PHE A 32 -0.24 12.43 -0.67
N CYS A 33 0.90 12.45 0.02
CA CYS A 33 1.15 13.35 1.16
C CYS A 33 0.99 14.81 0.73
N ASP A 34 1.51 15.18 -0.44
CA ASP A 34 1.36 16.53 -0.99
C ASP A 34 -0.10 16.91 -1.27
N LYS A 35 -0.93 15.95 -1.68
CA LYS A 35 -2.38 16.18 -1.89
C LYS A 35 -3.13 16.42 -0.59
N ILE A 36 -2.69 15.85 0.52
CA ILE A 36 -3.40 15.93 1.81
C ILE A 36 -2.77 16.88 2.83
N LYS A 37 -1.58 17.44 2.56
CA LYS A 37 -0.77 18.19 3.53
C LYS A 37 -1.50 19.29 4.30
N GLY A 38 -2.45 19.98 3.66
CA GLY A 38 -3.24 21.06 4.27
C GLY A 38 -4.43 20.57 5.12
N ASN A 39 -4.71 19.27 5.16
CA ASN A 39 -5.87 18.72 5.85
C ASN A 39 -5.44 17.91 7.09
N GLN A 40 -5.61 18.51 8.27
CA GLN A 40 -5.22 17.90 9.55
C GLN A 40 -5.92 16.56 9.82
N GLN A 41 -7.17 16.41 9.38
CA GLN A 41 -7.90 15.16 9.52
C GLN A 41 -7.26 14.06 8.67
N TYR A 42 -6.93 14.33 7.41
CA TYR A 42 -6.27 13.36 6.54
C TYR A 42 -4.86 13.01 7.03
N ASN A 43 -4.10 13.98 7.53
CA ASN A 43 -2.80 13.70 8.13
C ASN A 43 -2.92 12.75 9.35
N SER A 44 -3.95 12.92 10.18
CA SER A 44 -4.21 12.03 11.32
C SER A 44 -4.66 10.63 10.86
N GLU A 45 -5.47 10.55 9.82
CA GLU A 45 -5.89 9.29 9.21
C GLU A 45 -4.71 8.54 8.56
N LEU A 46 -3.77 9.26 7.93
CA LEU A 46 -2.56 8.69 7.37
C LEU A 46 -1.68 8.07 8.45
N LYS A 47 -1.43 8.81 9.55
CA LYS A 47 -0.69 8.29 10.72
C LYS A 47 -1.34 7.03 11.26
N THR A 48 -2.68 7.00 11.34
CA THR A 48 -3.43 5.82 11.78
C THR A 48 -3.18 4.61 10.86
N ILE A 49 -3.16 4.81 9.54
CA ILE A 49 -2.85 3.74 8.58
C ILE A 49 -1.41 3.22 8.79
N LEU A 50 -0.43 4.11 8.96
CA LEU A 50 0.96 3.71 9.23
C LEU A 50 1.06 2.90 10.53
N SER A 51 0.36 3.29 11.60
CA SER A 51 0.30 2.48 12.83
C SER A 51 -0.34 1.11 12.58
N TYR A 52 -1.37 1.00 11.74
CA TYR A 52 -1.92 -0.31 11.37
C TYR A 52 -0.92 -1.17 10.59
N MET A 53 -0.12 -0.58 9.71
CA MET A 53 0.94 -1.29 9.01
C MET A 53 2.00 -1.81 9.99
N ASP A 54 2.36 -1.04 11.01
CA ASP A 54 3.27 -1.45 12.08
C ASP A 54 2.75 -2.63 12.90
N LEU A 55 1.47 -2.61 13.29
CA LEU A 55 0.85 -3.73 13.99
C LEU A 55 0.83 -5.00 13.10
N VAL A 56 0.50 -4.86 11.81
CA VAL A 56 0.52 -5.98 10.85
C VAL A 56 1.95 -6.48 10.60
N ALA A 57 2.93 -5.58 10.54
CA ALA A 57 4.35 -5.92 10.44
C ALA A 57 4.80 -6.80 11.63
N ASN A 58 4.21 -6.57 12.79
CA ASN A 58 4.42 -7.34 14.02
C ASN A 58 3.46 -8.53 14.20
N LEU A 59 2.85 -9.01 13.11
CA LEU A 59 1.97 -10.18 13.07
C LEU A 59 0.70 -10.05 13.91
N GLN A 60 0.26 -8.84 14.22
CA GLN A 60 -1.01 -8.63 14.89
C GLN A 60 -2.19 -8.71 13.93
N SER A 61 -3.25 -9.37 14.37
CA SER A 61 -4.52 -9.41 13.67
C SER A 61 -5.27 -8.08 13.83
N LEU A 62 -5.80 -7.57 12.73
CA LEU A 62 -6.65 -6.39 12.74
C LEU A 62 -8.05 -6.73 12.21
N PRO A 63 -9.11 -6.09 12.74
CA PRO A 63 -10.46 -6.25 12.20
C PRO A 63 -10.53 -5.87 10.72
N GLU A 64 -11.41 -6.55 9.96
CA GLU A 64 -11.59 -6.30 8.52
C GLU A 64 -11.87 -4.83 8.19
N LYS A 65 -12.52 -4.09 9.10
CA LYS A 65 -12.78 -2.65 8.93
C LYS A 65 -11.52 -1.78 8.88
N ARG A 66 -10.37 -2.29 9.35
CA ARG A 66 -9.05 -1.60 9.37
C ARG A 66 -8.07 -2.20 8.37
N PHE A 67 -8.06 -3.53 8.23
CA PHE A 67 -7.16 -4.26 7.33
C PHE A 67 -7.93 -5.41 6.71
N LYS A 68 -8.00 -5.46 5.38
CA LYS A 68 -8.80 -6.46 4.65
C LYS A 68 -7.96 -7.14 3.57
N ASP A 69 -8.05 -8.46 3.47
CA ASP A 69 -7.61 -9.22 2.30
C ASP A 69 -8.61 -8.96 1.15
N ILE A 70 -8.10 -8.40 0.05
CA ILE A 70 -8.89 -8.07 -1.16
C ILE A 70 -8.45 -8.91 -2.37
N THR A 71 -7.70 -9.98 -2.13
CA THR A 71 -7.18 -10.89 -3.16
C THR A 71 -8.34 -11.52 -3.93
N LEU A 72 -8.25 -11.51 -5.26
CA LEU A 72 -9.22 -12.22 -6.10
C LEU A 72 -9.01 -13.73 -5.98
N ALA A 73 -10.09 -14.52 -6.11
CA ALA A 73 -10.06 -15.98 -5.89
C ALA A 73 -9.01 -16.75 -6.71
N LYS A 74 -8.58 -16.21 -7.86
CA LYS A 74 -7.59 -16.85 -8.76
C LYS A 74 -6.17 -16.26 -8.64
N GLU A 75 -5.96 -15.30 -7.76
CA GLU A 75 -4.68 -14.62 -7.59
C GLU A 75 -3.83 -15.31 -6.51
N THR A 76 -2.57 -15.58 -6.83
CA THR A 76 -1.60 -16.18 -5.89
C THR A 76 -0.92 -15.13 -5.03
N VAL A 77 -0.80 -13.90 -5.54
CA VAL A 77 -0.20 -12.77 -4.84
C VAL A 77 -1.28 -12.10 -3.99
N LYS A 78 -1.09 -12.17 -2.67
CA LYS A 78 -2.03 -11.57 -1.70
C LYS A 78 -2.08 -10.06 -1.85
N GLU A 79 -3.30 -9.53 -1.87
CA GLU A 79 -3.64 -8.11 -1.93
C GLU A 79 -4.33 -7.69 -0.63
N TYR A 80 -3.98 -6.50 -0.15
CA TYR A 80 -4.49 -5.97 1.10
C TYR A 80 -4.91 -4.51 0.99
N GLU A 81 -5.93 -4.15 1.76
CA GLU A 81 -6.40 -2.78 1.93
C GLU A 81 -6.29 -2.36 3.40
N PHE A 82 -5.54 -1.31 3.67
CA PHE A 82 -5.53 -0.60 4.95
C PHE A 82 -6.50 0.57 4.91
N LYS A 83 -7.23 0.79 6.01
CA LYS A 83 -8.37 1.71 6.05
C LYS A 83 -8.34 2.57 7.30
N SER A 84 -8.43 3.88 7.11
CA SER A 84 -8.81 4.81 8.17
C SER A 84 -9.78 5.82 7.59
N LYS A 85 -11.02 5.85 8.10
CA LYS A 85 -12.10 6.78 7.71
C LYS A 85 -12.13 7.03 6.17
N ASN A 86 -11.54 8.13 5.71
CA ASN A 86 -11.55 8.58 4.32
C ASN A 86 -10.37 8.10 3.49
N LEU A 87 -9.29 7.60 4.10
CA LEU A 87 -8.07 7.19 3.40
C LEU A 87 -7.94 5.68 3.26
N ARG A 88 -7.31 5.25 2.17
CA ARG A 88 -7.01 3.85 1.84
C ARG A 88 -5.56 3.72 1.38
N ALA A 89 -4.91 2.64 1.79
CA ALA A 89 -3.62 2.22 1.25
C ALA A 89 -3.71 0.78 0.75
N TYR A 90 -3.17 0.53 -0.43
CA TYR A 90 -3.24 -0.76 -1.12
C TYR A 90 -1.85 -1.37 -1.19
N ALA A 91 -1.73 -2.59 -0.67
CA ALA A 91 -0.48 -3.31 -0.63
C ALA A 91 -0.62 -4.72 -1.21
N PHE A 92 0.46 -5.27 -1.74
CA PHE A 92 0.53 -6.68 -2.10
C PHE A 92 1.77 -7.33 -1.50
N HIS A 93 1.73 -8.65 -1.31
CA HIS A 93 2.84 -9.38 -0.69
C HIS A 93 3.71 -10.10 -1.71
N ILE A 94 5.01 -9.82 -1.67
CA ILE A 94 6.02 -10.57 -2.42
C ILE A 94 6.77 -11.47 -1.45
N LYS A 95 6.81 -12.77 -1.79
CA LYS A 95 7.55 -13.78 -1.01
C LYS A 95 9.01 -13.35 -0.88
N LYS A 96 9.58 -13.50 0.32
CA LYS A 96 10.97 -13.11 0.68
C LYS A 96 11.29 -11.61 0.68
N THR A 97 10.43 -10.74 0.12
CA THR A 97 10.60 -9.27 0.22
C THR A 97 9.77 -8.67 1.33
N GLY A 98 8.47 -9.00 1.43
CA GLY A 98 7.57 -8.36 2.38
C GLY A 98 6.33 -7.77 1.72
N LYS A 99 5.77 -6.71 2.29
CA LYS A 99 4.57 -6.03 1.76
C LYS A 99 4.98 -4.78 0.99
N LEU A 100 4.52 -4.68 -0.25
CA LEU A 100 4.75 -3.53 -1.12
C LEU A 100 3.48 -2.70 -1.16
N VAL A 101 3.54 -1.47 -0.64
CA VAL A 101 2.50 -0.45 -0.75
C VAL A 101 2.62 0.20 -2.12
N ALA A 102 1.63 -0.07 -2.97
CA ALA A 102 1.64 0.34 -4.36
C ALA A 102 0.78 1.59 -4.61
N TYR A 103 -0.19 1.88 -3.76
CA TYR A 103 -1.09 3.00 -4.00
C TYR A 103 -1.76 3.54 -2.74
N TRP A 104 -2.03 4.84 -2.74
CA TRP A 104 -2.73 5.58 -1.70
C TRP A 104 -3.88 6.37 -2.32
N GLY A 105 -5.04 6.40 -1.65
CA GLY A 105 -6.23 7.02 -2.22
C GLY A 105 -7.31 7.32 -1.20
N PHE A 106 -8.43 7.83 -1.72
CA PHE A 106 -9.60 8.19 -0.92
C PHE A 106 -10.67 7.10 -1.01
N LYS A 107 -11.51 6.99 0.02
CA LYS A 107 -12.62 6.03 0.07
C LYS A 107 -13.59 6.23 -1.09
N ASN A 108 -13.85 7.47 -1.50
CA ASN A 108 -14.77 7.79 -2.60
C ASN A 108 -14.20 7.41 -3.99
N SER A 109 -12.88 7.29 -4.13
CA SER A 109 -12.20 6.86 -5.36
C SER A 109 -11.81 5.38 -5.37
N GLN A 110 -12.15 4.62 -4.32
CA GLN A 110 -11.72 3.23 -4.08
C GLN A 110 -11.82 2.32 -5.31
N LYS A 111 -12.91 2.36 -6.08
CA LYS A 111 -13.06 1.51 -7.28
C LYS A 111 -11.97 1.80 -8.33
N LYS A 112 -11.67 3.08 -8.58
CA LYS A 112 -10.64 3.51 -9.53
C LYS A 112 -9.24 3.20 -8.98
N ASP A 113 -9.06 3.41 -7.68
CA ASP A 113 -7.77 3.19 -7.01
C ASP A 113 -7.38 1.71 -7.00
N ILE A 114 -8.33 0.79 -6.79
CA ILE A 114 -8.08 -0.65 -6.88
C ILE A 114 -7.67 -1.07 -8.31
N VAL A 115 -8.29 -0.49 -9.34
CA VAL A 115 -7.89 -0.77 -10.74
C VAL A 115 -6.45 -0.31 -10.99
N LYS A 116 -6.09 0.90 -10.54
CA LYS A 116 -4.72 1.42 -10.68
C LYS A 116 -3.71 0.60 -9.89
N PHE A 117 -4.02 0.26 -8.63
CA PHE A 117 -3.24 -0.63 -7.79
C PHE A 117 -2.94 -1.98 -8.47
N ARG A 118 -3.97 -2.64 -9.03
CA ARG A 118 -3.79 -3.93 -9.72
C ARG A 118 -2.98 -3.80 -11.00
N SER A 119 -3.13 -2.69 -11.72
CA SER A 119 -2.29 -2.38 -12.89
C SER A 119 -0.81 -2.25 -12.49
N ILE A 120 -0.50 -1.50 -11.42
CA ILE A 120 0.86 -1.35 -10.88
C ILE A 120 1.42 -2.71 -10.45
N LYS A 121 0.64 -3.50 -9.68
CA LYS A 121 1.03 -4.85 -9.25
C LYS A 121 1.39 -5.73 -10.46
N LYS A 122 0.54 -5.77 -11.48
CA LYS A 122 0.75 -6.57 -12.68
C LYS A 122 2.03 -6.17 -13.41
N GLN A 123 2.25 -4.87 -13.61
CA GLN A 123 3.43 -4.34 -14.28
C GLN A 123 4.72 -4.63 -13.48
N TYR A 124 4.66 -4.50 -12.15
CA TYR A 124 5.78 -4.82 -11.27
C TYR A 124 6.13 -6.31 -11.35
N LEU A 125 5.15 -7.21 -11.25
CA LEU A 125 5.40 -8.66 -11.35
C LEU A 125 6.01 -9.05 -12.71
N GLN A 126 5.50 -8.49 -13.80
CA GLN A 126 6.06 -8.70 -15.15
C GLN A 126 7.50 -8.18 -15.28
N SER A 127 7.89 -7.17 -14.50
CA SER A 127 9.26 -6.66 -14.51
C SER A 127 10.25 -7.59 -13.80
N LEU A 128 9.78 -8.51 -12.95
CA LEU A 128 10.60 -9.50 -12.25
C LEU A 128 10.84 -10.78 -13.05
N GLU A 129 10.05 -11.03 -14.10
CA GLU A 129 10.16 -12.21 -14.96
C GLU A 129 11.19 -12.04 -16.10
N LYS A 130 11.83 -10.87 -16.16
CA LYS A 130 12.88 -10.53 -17.13
C LYS A 130 14.27 -10.77 -16.55
#